data_AF-A0A077ZD18-F1
#
_entry.id   AF-A0A077ZD18-F1
#
_cell.length_a   1.000
_cell.length_b   1.000
_cell.length_c   1.000
_cell.angle_alpha   90.00
_cell.angle_beta   90.00
_cell.angle_gamma   90.00
#
_symmetry.space_group_name_H-M   'P 1'
#
loop_
_entity.id
_entity.type
_entity.pdbx_description
1 polymer ?
#
loop_
_entity_poly.entity_id
_entity_poly.type
_entity_poly.pdbx_seq_one_letter_code
_entity_poly.pdbx_strand_id
1 'polypeptide(L)'
;MKLGTILHHYSTRIGYAIGLTERTELDKNIRALQIRFEKFGESLRDFCDKMTNVVSPSTERSSRSESFAQTLDFIACKTDRTLPMNSDVGNLASCVQAIVVAEHKLQRDMETKVLKPSRDFLENEWKEFKTAERDLANATLELDSYKSKLTKLIKSNASYQKGYEKVIGKYEKRLEAFVIIVNKLNAYEIQHAERIKDAVDILIEYHKLALRKFRIYIAFP
;
A
#
# COMPACT_ATOMS: atom_id res chain seq x y z
N MET A 1 13.45 21.34 -15.18
CA MET A 1 14.52 21.70 -14.22
C MET A 1 15.62 22.41 -15.01
N LYS A 2 16.09 23.60 -14.60
CA LYS A 2 17.10 24.35 -15.38
C LYS A 2 18.46 23.62 -15.29
N LEU A 3 19.22 23.57 -16.39
CA LEU A 3 20.51 22.87 -16.47
C LEU A 3 21.48 23.27 -15.33
N GLY A 4 21.46 24.56 -14.96
CA GLY A 4 22.26 25.08 -13.85
C GLY A 4 21.94 24.46 -12.49
N THR A 5 20.67 24.13 -12.21
CA THR A 5 20.27 23.46 -10.95
C THR A 5 20.80 22.03 -10.88
N ILE A 6 20.82 21.32 -12.02
CA ILE A 6 21.33 19.94 -12.12
C ILE A 6 22.83 19.92 -11.82
N LEU A 7 23.62 20.75 -12.50
CA LEU A 7 25.07 20.86 -12.29
C LEU A 7 25.37 21.24 -10.84
N HIS A 8 24.55 22.12 -10.25
CA HIS A 8 24.71 22.52 -8.87
C HIS A 8 24.54 21.37 -7.88
N HIS A 9 23.50 20.53 -8.07
CA HIS A 9 23.27 19.35 -7.23
C HIS A 9 24.41 18.33 -7.35
N TYR A 10 24.94 18.11 -8.55
CA TYR A 10 26.10 17.23 -8.74
C TYR A 10 27.33 17.76 -8.01
N SER A 11 27.60 19.06 -8.08
CA SER A 11 28.73 19.67 -7.37
C SER A 11 28.63 19.50 -5.85
N THR A 12 27.45 19.70 -5.24
CA THR A 12 27.25 19.47 -3.80
C THR A 12 27.44 18.00 -3.44
N ARG A 13 26.90 17.08 -4.26
CA ARG A 13 27.06 15.63 -4.04
C ARG A 13 28.51 15.17 -4.13
N ILE A 14 29.26 15.69 -5.11
CA ILE A 14 30.71 15.47 -5.19
C ILE A 14 31.39 16.05 -3.94
N GLY A 15 30.98 17.24 -3.51
CA GLY A 15 31.46 17.90 -2.29
C GLY A 15 31.30 17.03 -1.04
N TYR A 16 30.17 16.34 -0.87
CA TYR A 16 30.00 15.35 0.20
C TYR A 16 31.01 14.19 0.07
N ALA A 17 31.16 13.62 -1.12
CA ALA A 17 32.03 12.46 -1.36
C ALA A 17 33.51 12.74 -1.07
N ILE A 18 33.96 13.99 -1.25
CA ILE A 18 35.35 14.41 -0.98
C ILE A 18 35.53 15.16 0.36
N GLY A 19 34.49 15.26 1.20
CA GLY A 19 34.55 15.92 2.51
C GLY A 19 34.64 17.46 2.48
N LEU A 20 34.35 18.10 1.34
CA LEU A 20 34.35 19.57 1.22
C LEU A 20 33.00 20.22 1.59
N THR A 21 31.99 19.42 1.92
CA THR A 21 30.66 19.91 2.30
C THR A 21 30.09 18.99 3.37
N GLU A 22 29.62 19.57 4.48
CA GLU A 22 28.88 18.84 5.50
C GLU A 22 27.42 18.72 5.09
N ARG A 23 26.82 17.55 5.34
CA ARG A 23 25.42 17.31 5.02
C ARG A 23 24.54 17.81 6.16
N THR A 24 23.51 18.57 5.84
CA THR A 24 22.47 18.88 6.85
C THR A 24 21.76 17.57 7.22
N GLU A 25 21.85 17.19 8.50
CA GLU A 25 21.20 15.99 9.02
C GLU A 25 19.81 16.31 9.60
N LEU A 26 18.89 15.37 9.44
CA LEU A 26 17.61 15.41 10.11
C LEU A 26 17.77 14.96 11.57
N ASP A 27 16.88 15.46 12.43
CA ASP A 27 16.76 14.93 13.79
C ASP A 27 16.59 13.42 13.77
N LYS A 28 17.20 12.73 14.75
CA LYS A 28 17.20 11.26 14.82
C LYS A 28 15.78 10.69 14.85
N ASN A 29 14.83 11.37 15.51
CA ASN A 29 13.45 10.92 15.58
C ASN A 29 12.74 11.08 14.23
N ILE A 30 12.95 12.20 13.55
CA ILE A 30 12.40 12.45 12.20
C ILE A 30 12.93 11.41 11.22
N ARG A 31 14.24 11.12 11.27
CA ARG A 31 14.86 10.09 10.44
C ARG A 31 14.32 8.69 10.74
N ALA A 32 14.09 8.36 12.01
CA ALA A 32 13.48 7.09 12.40
C ALA A 32 12.03 6.98 11.87
N LEU A 33 11.23 8.05 11.98
CA LEU A 33 9.89 8.11 11.42
C LEU A 33 9.88 7.98 9.89
N GLN A 34 10.80 8.65 9.19
CA GLN A 34 10.97 8.50 7.74
C GLN A 34 11.18 7.03 7.36
N ILE A 35 12.18 6.36 7.98
CA ILE A 35 12.50 4.96 7.67
C ILE A 35 11.31 4.04 7.97
N ARG A 36 10.59 4.30 9.07
CA ARG A 36 9.40 3.53 9.44
C ARG A 36 8.28 3.74 8.42
N PHE A 37 8.06 4.97 7.96
CA PHE A 37 7.08 5.29 6.92
C PHE A 37 7.44 4.56 5.62
N GLU A 38 8.73 4.58 5.24
CA GLU A 38 9.22 3.88 4.05
C GLU A 38 8.90 2.39 4.08
N LYS A 39 9.31 1.73 5.17
CA LYS A 39 9.05 0.30 5.39
C LYS A 39 7.56 -0.01 5.42
N PHE A 40 6.76 0.87 6.01
CA PHE A 40 5.31 0.70 6.05
C PHE A 40 4.70 0.72 4.65
N GLY A 41 5.03 1.71 3.83
CA GLY A 41 4.55 1.81 2.45
C GLY A 41 5.03 0.64 1.57
N GLU A 42 6.26 0.18 1.74
CA GLU A 42 6.79 -0.99 1.02
C GLU A 42 6.08 -2.29 1.43
N SER A 43 5.92 -2.51 2.74
CA SER A 43 5.23 -3.70 3.27
C SER A 43 3.77 -3.73 2.84
N LEU A 44 3.11 -2.58 2.81
CA LEU A 44 1.73 -2.47 2.38
C LEU A 44 1.56 -2.74 0.88
N ARG A 45 2.51 -2.29 0.05
CA ARG A 45 2.53 -2.62 -1.38
C ARG A 45 2.67 -4.12 -1.59
N ASP A 46 3.64 -4.74 -0.93
CA ASP A 46 3.86 -6.19 -0.99
C ASP A 46 2.62 -6.98 -0.52
N PHE A 47 1.96 -6.52 0.54
CA PHE A 47 0.69 -7.08 1.00
C PHE A 47 -0.40 -6.98 -0.09
N CYS A 48 -0.59 -5.81 -0.70
CA CYS A 48 -1.60 -5.62 -1.75
C CYS A 48 -1.32 -6.50 -2.98
N ASP A 49 -0.06 -6.59 -3.41
CA ASP A 49 0.35 -7.39 -4.56
C ASP A 49 0.09 -8.88 -4.30
N LYS A 50 0.48 -9.38 -3.12
CA LYS A 50 0.23 -10.77 -2.71
C LYS A 50 -1.26 -11.08 -2.60
N MET A 51 -2.04 -10.19 -1.99
CA MET A 51 -3.47 -10.40 -1.81
C MET A 51 -4.24 -10.35 -3.13
N THR A 52 -3.82 -9.52 -4.09
CA THR A 52 -4.45 -9.46 -5.42
C THR A 52 -4.33 -10.80 -6.16
N ASN A 53 -3.23 -11.52 -5.95
CA ASN A 53 -3.04 -12.85 -6.54
C ASN A 53 -3.92 -13.93 -5.89
N VAL A 54 -4.26 -13.77 -4.60
CA VAL A 54 -5.08 -14.73 -3.84
C VAL A 54 -6.57 -14.43 -4.00
N VAL A 55 -6.94 -13.15 -3.94
CA VAL A 55 -8.30 -12.63 -4.08
C VAL A 55 -8.40 -12.01 -5.47
N SER A 56 -8.42 -12.87 -6.50
CA SER A 56 -8.60 -12.36 -7.86
C SER A 56 -9.98 -11.68 -7.99
N PRO A 57 -10.06 -10.49 -8.64
CA PRO A 57 -11.32 -9.82 -8.86
C PRO A 57 -12.26 -10.70 -9.69
N SER A 58 -13.52 -10.75 -9.28
CA SER A 58 -14.54 -11.69 -9.74
C SER A 58 -14.99 -11.52 -11.20
N THR A 59 -14.33 -10.67 -12.00
CA THR A 59 -15.01 -10.05 -13.15
C THR A 59 -14.98 -10.82 -14.46
N GLU A 60 -14.18 -11.88 -14.66
CA GLU A 60 -14.11 -12.48 -16.02
C GLU A 60 -13.99 -14.00 -16.14
N ARG A 61 -13.67 -14.73 -15.06
CA ARG A 61 -13.57 -16.20 -15.14
C ARG A 61 -14.46 -16.80 -14.08
N SER A 62 -15.33 -17.72 -14.53
CA SER A 62 -16.01 -18.63 -13.62
C SER A 62 -14.97 -19.23 -12.69
N SER A 63 -15.22 -19.12 -11.39
CA SER A 63 -14.28 -19.70 -10.42
C SER A 63 -14.22 -21.21 -10.66
N ARG A 64 -13.11 -21.86 -10.27
CA ARG A 64 -13.03 -23.33 -10.34
C ARG A 64 -14.19 -23.98 -9.59
N SER A 65 -14.61 -23.36 -8.48
CA SER A 65 -15.78 -23.76 -7.70
C SER A 65 -17.09 -23.65 -8.49
N GLU A 66 -17.26 -22.58 -9.25
CA GLU A 66 -18.45 -22.37 -10.10
C GLU A 66 -18.50 -23.37 -11.27
N SER A 67 -17.36 -23.58 -11.95
CA SER A 67 -17.27 -24.60 -13.00
C SER A 67 -17.54 -26.00 -12.46
N PHE A 68 -17.09 -26.30 -11.24
CA PHE A 68 -17.40 -27.56 -10.56
C PHE A 68 -18.89 -27.69 -10.23
N ALA A 69 -19.53 -26.64 -9.68
CA ALA A 69 -20.97 -26.63 -9.42
C ALA A 69 -21.79 -26.86 -10.70
N GLN A 70 -21.45 -26.16 -11.79
CA GLN A 70 -22.10 -26.31 -13.10
C GLN A 70 -21.93 -27.73 -13.67
N THR A 71 -20.75 -28.33 -13.47
CA THR A 71 -20.49 -29.72 -13.91
C THR A 71 -21.35 -30.71 -13.14
N LEU A 72 -21.48 -30.55 -11.82
CA LEU A 72 -22.35 -31.39 -11.00
C LEU A 72 -23.83 -31.24 -11.41
N ASP A 73 -24.29 -30.02 -11.62
CA ASP A 73 -25.66 -29.75 -12.06
C ASP A 73 -25.96 -30.38 -13.43
N PHE A 74 -25.01 -30.29 -14.36
CA PHE A 74 -25.11 -30.96 -15.66
C PHE A 74 -25.20 -32.49 -15.52
N ILE A 75 -24.38 -33.09 -14.64
CA ILE A 75 -24.43 -34.53 -14.34
C ILE A 75 -25.79 -34.90 -13.74
N ALA A 76 -26.31 -34.12 -12.78
CA ALA A 76 -27.63 -34.35 -12.20
C ALA A 76 -28.75 -34.29 -13.26
N CYS A 77 -28.64 -33.41 -14.24
CA CYS A 77 -29.61 -33.32 -15.34
C CYS A 77 -29.53 -34.49 -16.34
N LYS A 78 -28.38 -35.15 -16.45
CA LYS A 78 -28.15 -36.29 -17.35
C LYS A 78 -28.34 -37.66 -16.70
N THR A 79 -28.34 -37.72 -15.37
CA THR A 79 -28.54 -38.95 -14.60
C THR A 79 -30.02 -39.28 -14.49
N ASP A 80 -30.39 -40.56 -14.49
CA ASP A 80 -31.77 -41.01 -14.25
C ASP A 80 -32.27 -40.53 -12.88
N ARG A 81 -33.41 -39.83 -12.87
CA ARG A 81 -34.03 -39.25 -11.67
C ARG A 81 -34.54 -40.29 -10.68
N THR A 82 -34.65 -41.55 -11.10
CA THR A 82 -35.06 -42.66 -10.22
C THR A 82 -33.91 -43.17 -9.35
N LEU A 83 -32.65 -42.82 -9.69
CA LEU A 83 -31.47 -43.24 -8.93
C LEU A 83 -31.21 -42.27 -7.77
N PRO A 84 -30.93 -42.76 -6.54
CA PRO A 84 -30.55 -41.92 -5.39
C PRO A 84 -29.35 -41.00 -5.68
N MET A 85 -28.43 -41.44 -6.53
CA MET A 85 -27.28 -40.64 -6.95
C MET A 85 -27.71 -39.31 -7.61
N ASN A 86 -28.88 -39.26 -8.28
CA ASN A 86 -29.37 -38.03 -8.89
C ASN A 86 -29.62 -36.93 -7.85
N SER A 87 -30.31 -37.26 -6.75
CA SER A 87 -30.58 -36.32 -5.67
C SER A 87 -29.29 -35.90 -4.96
N ASP A 88 -28.36 -36.83 -4.73
CA ASP A 88 -27.09 -36.53 -4.07
C ASP A 88 -26.24 -35.55 -4.87
N VAL A 89 -26.12 -35.78 -6.18
CA VAL A 89 -25.35 -34.90 -7.08
C VAL A 89 -26.03 -33.51 -7.16
N GLY A 90 -27.36 -33.45 -7.26
CA GLY A 90 -28.10 -32.18 -7.26
C GLY A 90 -27.97 -31.39 -5.94
N ASN A 91 -28.03 -32.09 -4.81
CA ASN A 91 -27.82 -31.49 -3.49
C ASN A 91 -26.38 -30.99 -3.33
N LEU A 92 -25.40 -31.74 -3.83
CA LEU A 92 -23.99 -31.32 -3.83
C LEU A 92 -23.78 -30.10 -4.73
N ALA A 93 -24.35 -30.09 -5.95
CA ALA A 93 -24.31 -28.94 -6.85
C ALA A 93 -24.86 -27.68 -6.18
N SER A 94 -26.02 -27.79 -5.52
CA SER A 94 -26.65 -26.71 -4.75
C SER A 94 -25.79 -26.22 -3.59
N CYS A 95 -25.13 -27.15 -2.87
CA CYS A 95 -24.20 -26.83 -1.79
C CYS A 95 -23.00 -26.03 -2.31
N VAL A 96 -22.36 -26.51 -3.38
CA VAL A 96 -21.20 -25.84 -3.99
C VAL A 96 -21.60 -24.46 -4.52
N GLN A 97 -22.76 -24.32 -5.18
CA GLN A 97 -23.25 -23.04 -5.67
C GLN A 97 -23.45 -22.02 -4.53
N ALA A 98 -23.95 -22.46 -3.37
CA ALA A 98 -24.07 -21.58 -2.21
C ALA A 98 -22.70 -21.13 -1.65
N ILE A 99 -21.68 -22.00 -1.72
CA ILE A 99 -20.30 -21.67 -1.35
C ILE A 99 -19.69 -20.68 -2.34
N VAL A 100 -19.96 -20.84 -3.64
CA VAL A 100 -19.53 -19.89 -4.70
C VAL A 100 -20.08 -18.49 -4.43
N VAL A 101 -21.37 -18.37 -4.07
CA VAL A 101 -21.97 -17.07 -3.69
C VAL A 101 -21.26 -16.46 -2.47
N ALA A 102 -20.88 -17.29 -1.50
CA ALA A 102 -20.12 -16.83 -0.33
C ALA A 102 -18.69 -16.42 -0.69
N GLU A 103 -18.04 -17.12 -1.62
CA GLU A 103 -16.72 -16.79 -2.15
C GLU A 103 -16.75 -15.42 -2.86
N HIS A 104 -17.77 -15.15 -3.67
CA HIS A 104 -17.97 -13.83 -4.28
C HIS A 104 -18.23 -12.73 -3.26
N LYS A 105 -18.92 -13.03 -2.15
CA LYS A 105 -19.08 -12.07 -1.06
C LYS A 105 -17.74 -11.80 -0.37
N LEU A 106 -16.98 -12.85 -0.04
CA LEU A 106 -15.62 -12.75 0.51
C LEU A 106 -14.73 -11.86 -0.36
N GLN A 107 -14.71 -12.11 -1.68
CA GLN A 107 -13.92 -11.32 -2.64
C GLN A 107 -14.32 -9.84 -2.62
N ARG A 108 -15.62 -9.53 -2.71
CA ARG A 108 -16.13 -8.15 -2.69
C ARG A 108 -15.83 -7.43 -1.38
N ASP A 109 -16.03 -8.11 -0.25
CA ASP A 109 -15.82 -7.52 1.07
C ASP A 109 -14.32 -7.28 1.32
N MET A 110 -13.44 -8.22 0.95
CA MET A 110 -11.98 -8.06 1.00
C MET A 110 -11.51 -6.90 0.13
N GLU A 111 -11.98 -6.84 -1.11
CA GLU A 111 -11.62 -5.77 -2.04
C GLU A 111 -12.06 -4.40 -1.49
N THR A 112 -13.30 -4.28 -1.03
CA THR A 112 -13.87 -3.00 -0.61
C THR A 112 -13.34 -2.51 0.74
N LYS A 113 -13.17 -3.40 1.73
CA LYS A 113 -12.80 -3.01 3.09
C LYS A 113 -11.30 -3.04 3.36
N VAL A 114 -10.55 -3.85 2.62
CA VAL A 114 -9.14 -4.11 2.92
C VAL A 114 -8.24 -3.60 1.80
N LEU A 115 -8.42 -4.09 0.57
CA LEU A 115 -7.49 -3.82 -0.53
C LEU A 115 -7.64 -2.43 -1.10
N LYS A 116 -8.87 -1.99 -1.42
CA LYS A 116 -9.10 -0.67 -1.99
C LYS A 116 -8.60 0.46 -1.08
N PRO A 117 -8.94 0.51 0.24
CA PRO A 117 -8.39 1.54 1.12
C PRO A 117 -6.86 1.49 1.24
N SER A 118 -6.28 0.29 1.11
CA SER A 118 -4.82 0.14 1.13
C SER A 118 -4.15 0.62 -0.14
N ARG A 119 -4.78 0.41 -1.31
CA ARG A 119 -4.32 0.98 -2.58
C ARG A 119 -4.52 2.50 -2.61
N ASP A 120 -5.62 3.00 -2.06
CA ASP A 120 -5.88 4.44 -1.93
C ASP A 120 -4.79 5.12 -1.08
N PHE A 121 -4.35 4.48 0.02
CA PHE A 121 -3.20 4.94 0.79
C PHE A 121 -1.91 5.04 -0.04
N LEU A 122 -1.65 4.03 -0.88
CA LEU A 122 -0.45 3.97 -1.71
C LEU A 122 -0.46 5.03 -2.83
N GLU A 123 -1.64 5.36 -3.38
CA GLU A 123 -1.78 6.34 -4.45
C GLU A 123 -1.74 7.79 -3.91
N ASN A 124 -2.23 8.01 -2.70
CA ASN A 124 -2.37 9.36 -2.12
C ASN A 124 -1.28 9.64 -1.07
N GLU A 125 -1.43 9.12 0.15
CA GLU A 125 -0.58 9.42 1.31
C GLU A 125 0.88 9.02 1.10
N TRP A 126 1.11 7.84 0.53
CA TRP A 126 2.46 7.37 0.22
C TRP A 126 3.13 8.25 -0.85
N LYS A 127 2.38 8.65 -1.87
CA LYS A 127 2.88 9.55 -2.93
C LYS A 127 3.15 10.96 -2.41
N GLU A 128 2.31 11.46 -1.49
CA GLU A 128 2.52 12.70 -0.75
C GLU A 128 3.84 12.62 0.04
N PHE A 129 4.03 11.54 0.81
CA PHE A 129 5.27 11.28 1.55
C PHE A 129 6.50 11.27 0.63
N LYS A 130 6.51 10.49 -0.47
CA LYS A 130 7.65 10.44 -1.40
C LYS A 130 7.92 11.79 -2.09
N THR A 131 6.88 12.60 -2.30
CA THR A 131 7.03 13.94 -2.87
C THR A 131 7.65 14.90 -1.85
N ALA A 132 7.16 14.90 -0.61
CA ALA A 132 7.71 15.70 0.48
C ALA A 132 9.15 15.33 0.81
N GLU A 133 9.47 14.03 0.83
CA GLU A 133 10.82 13.51 1.00
C GLU A 133 11.77 14.05 -0.09
N ARG A 134 11.35 13.98 -1.36
CA ARG A 134 12.12 14.49 -2.49
C ARG A 134 12.31 16.00 -2.42
N ASP A 135 11.27 16.75 -2.07
CA ASP A 135 11.31 18.20 -1.93
C ASP A 135 12.25 18.63 -0.80
N LEU A 136 12.23 17.93 0.34
CA LEU A 136 13.15 18.14 1.46
C LEU A 136 14.59 17.81 1.07
N ALA A 137 14.83 16.70 0.36
CA ALA A 137 16.15 16.34 -0.13
C ALA A 137 16.72 17.38 -1.10
N ASN A 138 15.89 17.93 -2.00
CA ASN A 138 16.28 19.01 -2.90
C ASN A 138 16.59 20.30 -2.14
N ALA A 139 15.76 20.68 -1.17
CA ALA A 139 16.00 21.87 -0.34
C ALA A 139 17.28 21.73 0.51
N THR A 140 17.58 20.51 0.99
CA THR A 140 18.81 20.18 1.70
C THR A 140 20.04 20.40 0.82
N LEU A 141 20.01 19.88 -0.42
CA LEU A 141 21.10 20.06 -1.38
C LEU A 141 21.35 21.52 -1.73
N GLU A 142 20.28 22.32 -1.90
CA GLU A 142 20.39 23.76 -2.11
C GLU A 142 21.03 24.45 -0.90
N LEU A 143 20.57 24.14 0.32
CA LEU A 143 21.08 24.71 1.56
C LEU A 143 22.57 24.43 1.75
N ASP A 144 22.98 23.17 1.62
CA ASP A 144 24.36 22.75 1.81
C ASP A 144 25.29 23.37 0.77
N SER A 145 24.78 23.62 -0.45
CA SER A 145 25.55 24.32 -1.46
C SER A 145 25.77 25.80 -1.15
N TYR A 146 24.75 26.48 -0.62
CA TYR A 146 24.93 27.85 -0.13
C TYR A 146 25.85 27.90 1.09
N LYS A 147 25.77 26.94 2.01
CA LYS A 147 26.72 26.79 3.13
C LYS A 147 28.16 26.67 2.61
N SER A 148 28.41 25.77 1.65
CA SER A 148 29.74 25.60 1.04
C SER A 148 30.25 26.88 0.38
N LYS A 149 29.39 27.60 -0.35
CA LYS A 149 29.75 28.90 -0.97
C LYS A 149 30.07 29.97 0.05
N LEU A 150 29.31 30.09 1.14
CA LEU A 150 29.57 31.04 2.23
C LEU A 150 30.86 30.71 3.00
N THR A 151 31.23 29.43 3.10
CA THR A 151 32.51 29.03 3.68
C THR A 151 33.69 29.40 2.77
N LYS A 152 33.51 29.31 1.44
CA LYS A 152 34.57 29.60 0.44
C LYS A 152 34.71 31.09 0.12
N LEU A 153 33.60 31.79 -0.03
CA LEU A 153 33.56 33.23 -0.31
C LEU A 153 33.34 33.92 1.03
N ILE A 154 34.37 34.61 1.52
CA ILE A 154 34.41 35.41 2.76
C ILE A 154 32.99 35.83 3.19
N LYS A 155 32.56 35.42 4.39
CA LYS A 155 31.19 35.53 4.95
C LYS A 155 30.49 36.90 4.77
N SER A 156 31.21 37.95 4.39
CA SER A 156 30.75 39.33 4.24
C SER A 156 30.05 39.69 2.92
N ASN A 157 29.86 38.76 1.98
CA ASN A 157 29.13 39.09 0.76
C ASN A 157 27.61 39.10 0.99
N ALA A 158 27.04 40.30 1.14
CA ALA A 158 25.62 40.55 1.39
C ALA A 158 24.66 39.86 0.40
N SER A 159 25.07 39.68 -0.86
CA SER A 159 24.27 38.98 -1.87
C SER A 159 24.12 37.48 -1.54
N TYR A 160 25.21 36.83 -1.12
CA TYR A 160 25.18 35.42 -0.72
C TYR A 160 24.45 35.21 0.60
N GLN A 161 24.58 36.15 1.54
CA GLN A 161 23.85 36.10 2.81
C GLN A 161 22.32 36.14 2.58
N LYS A 162 21.84 37.08 1.75
CA LYS A 162 20.43 37.14 1.36
C LYS A 162 19.96 35.89 0.62
N GLY A 163 20.81 35.32 -0.24
CA GLY A 163 20.54 34.05 -0.92
C GLY A 163 20.42 32.87 0.06
N TYR A 164 21.30 32.80 1.06
CA TYR A 164 21.28 31.80 2.12
C TYR A 164 20.02 31.91 2.99
N GLU A 165 19.65 33.11 3.43
CA GLU A 165 18.42 33.37 4.20
C GLU A 165 17.16 32.91 3.45
N LYS A 166 17.13 33.08 2.12
CA LYS A 166 16.03 32.58 1.30
C LYS A 166 15.99 31.05 1.24
N VAL A 167 17.15 30.40 1.14
CA VAL A 167 17.25 28.94 1.02
C VAL A 167 16.99 28.25 2.36
N ILE A 168 17.47 28.79 3.48
CA ILE A 168 17.16 28.25 4.81
C ILE A 168 15.66 28.32 5.09
N GLY A 169 15.00 29.45 4.81
CA GLY A 169 13.55 29.55 4.96
C GLY A 169 12.77 28.61 4.04
N LYS A 170 13.31 28.27 2.86
CA LYS A 170 12.73 27.23 2.00
C LYS A 170 12.91 25.83 2.61
N TYR A 171 14.10 25.52 3.12
CA TYR A 171 14.39 24.25 3.79
C TYR A 171 13.48 24.05 5.01
N GLU A 172 13.37 25.06 5.89
CA GLU A 172 12.53 24.99 7.09
C GLU A 172 11.07 24.72 6.76
N LYS A 173 10.51 25.41 5.75
CA LYS A 173 9.13 25.16 5.28
C LYS A 173 8.94 23.74 4.73
N ARG A 174 9.94 23.19 4.02
CA ARG A 174 9.88 21.81 3.53
C ARG A 174 10.04 20.80 4.64
N LEU A 175 10.87 21.09 5.63
CA LEU A 175 11.04 20.26 6.81
C LEU A 175 9.75 20.23 7.62
N GLU A 176 9.11 21.37 7.87
CA GLU A 176 7.82 21.46 8.57
C GLU A 176 6.74 20.63 7.87
N ALA A 177 6.58 20.81 6.55
CA ALA A 177 5.63 20.03 5.77
C ALA A 177 5.91 18.51 5.84
N PHE A 178 7.19 18.13 5.75
CA PHE A 178 7.60 16.72 5.87
C PHE A 178 7.29 16.15 7.26
N VAL A 179 7.58 16.90 8.33
CA VAL A 179 7.30 16.52 9.72
C VAL A 179 5.80 16.30 9.93
N ILE A 180 4.95 17.18 9.39
CA ILE A 180 3.49 17.03 9.46
C ILE A 180 3.05 15.70 8.84
N ILE A 181 3.62 15.32 7.68
CA ILE A 181 3.27 14.07 6.99
C ILE A 181 3.75 12.85 7.78
N VAL A 182 5.01 12.80 8.20
CA VAL A 182 5.54 11.62 8.89
C VAL A 182 4.90 11.40 10.26
N ASN A 183 4.43 12.47 10.92
CA ASN A 183 3.70 12.36 12.18
C ASN A 183 2.31 11.71 12.04
N LYS A 184 1.74 11.66 10.83
CA LYS A 184 0.49 10.93 10.58
C LYS A 184 0.67 9.41 10.55
N LEU A 185 1.91 8.91 10.49
CA LEU A 185 2.21 7.47 10.34
C LEU A 185 1.49 6.57 11.35
N ASN A 186 1.52 6.94 12.64
CA ASN A 186 0.88 6.14 13.69
C ASN A 186 -0.63 5.96 13.43
N ALA A 187 -1.30 6.99 12.92
CA ALA A 187 -2.73 6.90 12.58
C ALA A 187 -2.96 5.94 11.41
N TYR A 188 -2.10 5.99 10.39
CA TYR A 188 -2.18 5.07 9.26
C TYR A 188 -1.94 3.62 9.67
N GLU A 189 -0.94 3.35 10.51
CA GLU A 189 -0.68 2.00 10.99
C GLU A 189 -1.85 1.43 11.81
N ILE A 190 -2.49 2.27 12.65
CA ILE A 190 -3.70 1.87 13.40
C ILE A 190 -4.83 1.50 12.44
N GLN A 191 -5.12 2.36 11.46
CA GLN A 191 -6.16 2.09 10.46
C GLN A 191 -5.89 0.81 9.67
N HIS A 192 -4.63 0.55 9.32
CA HIS A 192 -4.27 -0.67 8.61
C HIS A 192 -4.33 -1.91 9.50
N ALA A 193 -4.01 -1.81 10.79
CA ALA A 193 -4.22 -2.90 11.74
C ALA A 193 -5.72 -3.24 11.91
N GLU A 194 -6.59 -2.23 11.89
CA GLU A 194 -8.05 -2.43 11.90
C GLU A 194 -8.53 -3.13 10.62
N ARG A 195 -8.02 -2.74 9.45
CA ARG A 195 -8.34 -3.41 8.18
C ARG A 195 -7.91 -4.88 8.15
N ILE A 196 -6.80 -5.23 8.81
CA ILE A 196 -6.38 -6.62 8.96
C ILE A 196 -7.39 -7.39 9.83
N LYS A 197 -7.93 -6.78 10.88
CA LYS A 197 -9.01 -7.40 11.69
C LYS A 197 -10.28 -7.59 10.86
N ASP A 198 -10.67 -6.58 10.08
CA ASP A 198 -11.80 -6.71 9.15
C ASP A 198 -11.59 -7.88 8.18
N ALA A 199 -10.37 -8.04 7.65
CA ALA A 199 -10.02 -9.17 6.77
C ALA A 199 -10.25 -10.52 7.46
N VAL A 200 -9.83 -10.64 8.72
CA VAL A 200 -10.03 -11.86 9.54
C VAL A 200 -11.53 -12.12 9.76
N ASP A 201 -12.31 -11.10 10.11
CA ASP A 201 -13.75 -11.25 10.34
C ASP A 201 -14.49 -11.69 9.07
N ILE A 202 -14.11 -11.15 7.90
CA ILE A 202 -14.67 -11.57 6.61
C ILE A 202 -14.36 -13.06 6.34
N LEU A 203 -13.13 -13.52 6.61
CA LEU A 203 -12.75 -14.92 6.45
C LEU A 203 -13.52 -15.84 7.41
N ILE A 204 -13.70 -15.43 8.66
CA ILE A 204 -14.48 -16.17 9.65
C ILE A 204 -15.92 -16.37 9.16
N GLU A 205 -16.56 -15.31 8.68
CA GLU A 205 -17.94 -15.37 8.20
C GLU A 205 -18.08 -16.25 6.95
N TYR A 206 -17.11 -16.19 6.03
CA TYR A 206 -17.04 -17.10 4.89
C TYR A 206 -16.96 -18.57 5.35
N HIS A 207 -16.03 -18.90 6.23
CA HIS A 207 -15.84 -20.28 6.70
C HIS A 207 -17.04 -20.81 7.50
N LYS A 208 -17.67 -19.97 8.34
CA LYS A 208 -18.92 -20.33 9.04
C LYS A 208 -20.03 -20.69 8.06
N LEU A 209 -20.22 -19.87 7.03
CA LEU A 209 -21.25 -20.11 6.02
C LEU A 209 -20.94 -21.38 5.22
N ALA A 210 -19.71 -21.56 4.76
CA ALA A 210 -19.29 -22.77 4.04
C ALA A 210 -19.53 -24.04 4.89
N LEU A 211 -19.09 -24.04 6.15
CA LEU A 211 -19.31 -25.15 7.07
C LEU A 211 -20.79 -25.44 7.29
N ARG A 212 -21.62 -24.40 7.43
CA ARG A 212 -23.08 -24.56 7.55
C ARG A 212 -23.67 -25.24 6.30
N LYS A 213 -23.20 -24.88 5.10
CA LYS A 213 -23.68 -25.49 3.85
C LYS A 213 -23.26 -26.95 3.72
N PHE A 214 -22.02 -27.29 4.06
CA PHE A 214 -21.58 -28.68 4.10
C PHE A 214 -22.37 -29.52 5.12
N ARG A 215 -22.67 -28.97 6.30
CA ARG A 215 -23.49 -29.68 7.30
C ARG A 215 -24.92 -29.93 6.81
N ILE A 216 -25.51 -28.97 6.10
CA ILE A 216 -26.83 -29.14 5.47
C ILE A 216 -26.77 -30.27 4.43
N TYR A 217 -25.76 -30.29 3.58
CA TYR A 217 -25.56 -31.35 2.59
C TYR A 217 -25.44 -32.74 3.25
N ILE A 218 -24.59 -32.89 4.27
CA ILE A 218 -24.39 -34.17 4.99
C ILE A 218 -25.67 -34.62 5.71
N ALA A 219 -26.52 -33.69 6.11
CA ALA A 219 -27.80 -34.00 6.77
C ALA A 219 -28.92 -34.37 5.80
N PHE A 220 -28.73 -34.24 4.48
CA PHE A 220 -29.68 -34.77 3.51
C PHE A 220 -29.55 -36.30 3.44
N PRO A 221 -30.66 -37.04 3.54
CA PRO A 221 -30.68 -38.50 3.48
C PRO A 221 -30.44 -39.04 2.08
#